data_AF-A0ABD1RTC9-F1
#
_entry.id   AF-A0ABD1RTC9-F1
#
_cell.length_a   1.000
_cell.length_b   1.000
_cell.length_c   1.000
_cell.angle_alpha   90.00
_cell.angle_beta   90.00
_cell.angle_gamma   90.00
#
_symmetry.space_group_name_H-M   'P 1'
#
loop_
_entity.id
_entity.type
_entity.pdbx_description
1 polymer ?
#
loop_
_entity_poly.entity_id
_entity_poly.type
_entity_poly.pdbx_seq_one_letter_code
_entity_poly.pdbx_strand_id
1 'polypeptide(L)'
;MSKATPWKRIPLYYIPQAQGLMEILDRDWMDLYVWTVNGSSLFRLHRNVEYWDLLKIALSDFWWKHVQPAKEVCNKSVIMNPLVQLKSFRPAPKHELCSSIVYESKRVVDSSKLLLREINGKLQN
;
A
#
# COMPACT_ATOMS: atom_id res chain seq x y z
N MET A 1 24.39 2.16 11.29
CA MET A 1 23.74 2.12 9.95
C MET A 1 23.24 0.70 9.72
N SER A 2 21.93 0.49 9.60
CA SER A 2 21.40 -0.82 9.20
C SER A 2 21.98 -1.17 7.84
N LYS A 3 22.68 -2.30 7.72
CA LYS A 3 23.19 -2.76 6.42
C LYS A 3 21.99 -2.84 5.46
N ALA A 4 22.00 -2.04 4.40
CA ALA A 4 20.97 -2.01 3.36
C ALA A 4 20.98 -3.37 2.64
N THR A 5 20.31 -4.35 3.24
CA THR A 5 20.33 -5.74 2.81
C THR A 5 19.01 -6.07 2.11
N PRO A 6 19.05 -6.86 1.04
CA PRO A 6 17.85 -7.24 0.32
C PRO A 6 16.89 -8.02 1.23
N TRP A 7 15.61 -7.67 1.13
CA TRP A 7 14.59 -8.20 2.01
C TRP A 7 14.44 -9.71 1.84
N LYS A 8 14.29 -10.44 2.96
CA LYS A 8 13.87 -11.84 2.95
C LYS A 8 12.35 -11.98 2.94
N ARG A 9 11.64 -10.92 3.34
CA ARG A 9 10.19 -10.84 3.46
C ARG A 9 9.74 -9.43 3.15
N ILE A 10 8.64 -9.29 2.42
CA ILE A 10 8.07 -8.00 2.02
C ILE A 10 7.52 -7.27 3.28
N PRO A 11 7.88 -6.00 3.51
CA PRO A 11 7.25 -5.19 4.54
C PRO A 11 5.75 -4.96 4.26
N LEU A 12 4.90 -5.15 5.27
CA LEU A 12 3.44 -5.19 5.11
C LEU A 12 2.85 -3.92 4.46
N TYR A 13 3.46 -2.77 4.71
CA TYR A 13 2.96 -1.48 4.22
C TYR A 13 3.08 -1.30 2.70
N TYR A 14 3.80 -2.18 1.98
CA TYR A 14 3.82 -2.21 0.52
C TYR A 14 2.63 -2.95 -0.10
N ILE A 15 1.94 -3.79 0.68
CA ILE A 15 0.88 -4.65 0.15
C ILE A 15 -0.34 -3.89 -0.35
N PRO A 16 -0.87 -2.85 0.34
CA PRO A 16 -1.98 -2.07 -0.19
C PRO A 16 -1.66 -1.48 -1.57
N GLN A 17 -0.44 -0.96 -1.76
CA GLN A 17 0.00 -0.40 -3.03
C GLN A 17 0.13 -1.46 -4.12
N ALA A 18 0.76 -2.60 -3.80
CA ALA A 18 0.93 -3.70 -4.75
C ALA A 18 -0.42 -4.25 -5.25
N GLN A 19 -1.35 -4.51 -4.32
CA GLN A 19 -2.68 -5.00 -4.64
C GLN A 19 -3.49 -3.96 -5.42
N GLY A 20 -3.43 -2.68 -5.04
CA GLY A 20 -4.09 -1.61 -5.79
C GLY A 20 -3.56 -1.41 -7.21
N LEU A 21 -2.25 -1.56 -7.44
CA LEU A 21 -1.68 -1.50 -8.79
C LEU A 21 -2.14 -2.68 -9.65
N MET A 22 -2.19 -3.89 -9.08
CA MET A 22 -2.72 -5.08 -9.77
C MET A 22 -4.20 -4.92 -10.12
N GLU A 23 -4.99 -4.28 -9.27
CA GLU A 23 -6.38 -3.93 -9.58
C GLU A 23 -6.46 -2.94 -10.76
N ILE A 24 -5.75 -1.80 -10.67
CA ILE A 24 -5.83 -0.71 -11.67
C ILE A 24 -5.36 -1.18 -13.04
N LEU A 25 -4.33 -2.02 -13.08
CA LEU A 25 -3.71 -2.51 -14.32
C LEU A 25 -4.30 -3.83 -14.81
N ASP A 26 -5.31 -4.35 -14.11
CA ASP A 26 -5.93 -5.65 -14.36
C ASP A 26 -4.91 -6.79 -14.56
N ARG A 27 -4.10 -7.01 -13.52
CA ARG A 27 -3.05 -8.04 -13.49
C ARG A 27 -3.29 -9.04 -12.37
N ASP A 28 -3.17 -10.32 -12.67
CA ASP A 28 -3.33 -11.40 -11.70
C ASP A 28 -2.12 -11.56 -10.77
N TRP A 29 -0.98 -10.98 -11.15
CA TRP A 29 0.26 -11.06 -10.40
C TRP A 29 1.17 -9.89 -10.71
N MET A 30 2.12 -9.65 -9.82
CA MET A 30 3.24 -8.73 -10.05
C MET A 30 4.53 -9.26 -9.44
N ASP A 31 5.64 -8.79 -10.02
CA ASP A 31 6.96 -8.92 -9.40
C ASP A 31 7.30 -7.68 -8.60
N LEU A 32 7.58 -7.88 -7.31
CA LEU A 32 8.13 -6.85 -6.44
C LEU A 32 9.66 -7.03 -6.38
N TYR A 33 10.36 -6.17 -7.10
CA TYR A 33 11.82 -6.13 -7.13
C TYR A 33 12.34 -5.13 -6.09
N VAL A 34 13.26 -5.60 -5.26
CA VAL A 34 13.93 -4.82 -4.22
C VAL A 34 15.40 -4.77 -4.56
N TRP A 35 15.93 -3.57 -4.72
CA TRP A 35 17.36 -3.37 -4.93
C TRP A 35 17.98 -2.59 -3.77
N THR A 36 19.18 -3.02 -3.38
CA THR A 36 20.02 -2.31 -2.40
C THR A 36 21.47 -2.30 -2.88
N VAL A 37 22.31 -1.51 -2.23
CA VAL A 37 23.77 -1.50 -2.51
C VAL A 37 24.47 -2.82 -2.20
N ASN A 38 23.84 -3.73 -1.45
CA ASN A 38 24.40 -5.04 -1.10
C ASN A 38 23.69 -6.20 -1.80
N GLY A 39 22.82 -5.93 -2.79
CA GLY A 39 22.22 -6.95 -3.64
C GLY A 39 20.75 -6.69 -3.97
N SER A 40 19.99 -7.75 -4.27
CA SER A 40 18.57 -7.64 -4.63
C SER A 40 17.70 -8.81 -4.17
N SER A 41 16.39 -8.58 -4.11
CA SER A 41 15.37 -9.62 -3.91
C SER A 41 14.24 -9.45 -4.92
N LEU A 42 13.70 -10.56 -5.42
CA LEU A 42 12.54 -10.58 -6.29
C LEU A 42 11.45 -11.44 -5.65
N PHE A 43 10.25 -10.87 -5.50
CA PHE A 43 9.09 -11.58 -4.97
C PHE A 43 7.97 -11.63 -5.99
N ARG A 44 7.30 -12.79 -6.08
CA ARG A 44 6.03 -12.95 -6.79
C ARG A 44 4.87 -12.71 -5.82
N LEU A 45 4.03 -11.74 -6.15
CA LEU A 45 2.75 -11.49 -5.51
C LEU A 45 1.62 -11.84 -6.48
N HIS A 46 0.54 -12.40 -5.93
CA HIS A 46 -0.70 -12.63 -6.66
C HIS A 46 -1.76 -11.64 -6.20
N ARG A 47 -2.63 -11.23 -7.13
CA ARG A 47 -3.83 -10.45 -6.82
C ARG A 47 -4.69 -11.23 -5.84
N ASN A 48 -5.19 -10.55 -4.84
CA ASN A 48 -6.08 -11.12 -3.83
C ASN A 48 -7.36 -10.27 -3.82
N VAL A 49 -8.44 -10.85 -4.34
CA VAL A 49 -9.71 -10.16 -4.53
C VAL A 49 -10.34 -9.81 -3.18
N GLU A 50 -10.31 -10.73 -2.21
CA GLU A 50 -10.89 -10.51 -0.89
C GLU A 50 -10.16 -9.39 -0.13
N TYR A 51 -8.84 -9.33 -0.24
CA TYR A 51 -8.02 -8.24 0.29
C TYR A 51 -8.38 -6.91 -0.36
N TRP A 52 -8.56 -6.91 -1.68
CA TRP A 52 -8.92 -5.70 -2.41
C TRP A 52 -10.31 -5.20 -2.01
N ASP A 53 -11.30 -6.08 -1.86
CA ASP A 53 -12.63 -5.72 -1.40
C ASP A 53 -12.60 -5.05 -0.02
N LEU A 54 -11.79 -5.56 0.91
CA LEU A 54 -11.55 -4.94 2.21
C LEU A 54 -10.92 -3.54 2.08
N LEU A 55 -9.88 -3.41 1.23
CA LEU A 55 -9.18 -2.14 1.03
C LEU A 55 -10.10 -1.10 0.36
N LYS A 56 -10.94 -1.53 -0.57
CA LYS A 56 -11.89 -0.69 -1.31
C LYS A 56 -12.89 -0.01 -0.38
N ILE A 57 -13.32 -0.65 0.71
CA ILE A 57 -14.19 -0.02 1.72
C ILE A 57 -13.49 1.21 2.33
N ALA A 58 -12.25 1.04 2.82
CA ALA A 58 -11.49 2.13 3.43
C ALA A 58 -11.17 3.26 2.43
N LEU A 59 -10.88 2.92 1.18
CA LEU A 59 -10.66 3.90 0.10
C LEU A 59 -11.93 4.65 -0.26
N SER A 60 -13.07 3.96 -0.34
CA SER A 60 -14.39 4.55 -0.59
C SER A 60 -14.76 5.52 0.52
N ASP A 61 -14.58 5.12 1.78
CA ASP A 61 -14.80 5.97 2.94
C ASP A 61 -13.90 7.21 2.93
N PHE A 62 -12.60 7.03 2.65
CA PHE A 62 -11.69 8.15 2.47
C PHE A 62 -12.17 9.12 1.38
N TRP A 63 -12.57 8.60 0.23
CA TRP A 63 -12.99 9.42 -0.89
C TRP A 63 -14.29 10.18 -0.61
N TRP A 64 -15.34 9.47 -0.22
CA TRP A 64 -16.69 10.05 -0.11
C TRP A 64 -16.92 10.82 1.19
N LYS A 65 -16.26 10.47 2.30
CA LYS A 65 -16.42 11.18 3.58
C LYS A 65 -15.47 12.37 3.71
N HIS A 66 -14.32 12.34 3.03
CA HIS A 66 -13.26 13.35 3.23
C HIS A 66 -12.92 14.13 1.95
N VAL A 67 -12.52 13.45 0.88
CA VAL A 67 -11.99 14.13 -0.32
C VAL A 67 -13.09 14.88 -1.08
N GLN A 68 -14.17 14.19 -1.43
CA GLN A 68 -15.21 14.76 -2.28
C GLN A 68 -15.95 15.93 -1.62
N PRO A 69 -16.37 15.86 -0.33
CA PRO A 69 -16.99 16.99 0.34
C PRO A 69 -16.05 18.21 0.45
N ALA A 70 -14.77 17.99 0.75
CA ALA A 70 -13.79 19.08 0.80
C ALA A 70 -13.62 19.75 -0.57
N LYS A 71 -13.55 18.95 -1.65
CA LYS A 71 -13.48 19.44 -3.03
C LYS A 71 -14.69 20.31 -3.38
N GLU A 72 -15.89 19.90 -2.97
CA GLU A 72 -17.11 20.69 -3.23
C GLU A 72 -17.09 22.05 -2.54
N VAL A 73 -16.57 22.13 -1.31
CA VAL A 73 -16.41 23.41 -0.59
C VAL A 73 -15.38 24.30 -1.30
N CYS A 74 -14.25 23.74 -1.73
CA CYS A 74 -13.24 24.46 -2.51
C CYS A 74 -13.79 25.01 -3.84
N ASN A 75 -14.70 24.27 -4.49
CA ASN A 75 -15.31 24.72 -5.74
C ASN A 75 -16.36 25.82 -5.55
N LYS A 76 -17.01 25.87 -4.38
CA LYS A 76 -18.10 26.82 -4.08
C LYS A 76 -17.63 28.11 -3.41
N SER A 77 -16.42 28.12 -2.83
CA SER A 77 -15.96 29.23 -1.99
C SER A 77 -14.46 29.48 -2.10
N VAL A 78 -14.05 30.74 -1.92
CA VAL A 78 -12.64 31.10 -1.81
C VAL A 78 -12.14 30.65 -0.43
N ILE A 79 -11.18 29.73 -0.43
CA ILE A 79 -10.54 29.24 0.80
C ILE A 79 -9.31 30.11 1.10
N MET A 80 -9.36 30.87 2.18
CA MET A 80 -8.25 31.69 2.65
C MET A 80 -7.31 30.90 3.57
N ASN A 81 -7.85 29.97 4.36
CA ASN A 81 -7.06 29.08 5.21
C ASN A 81 -7.65 27.65 5.21
N PRO A 82 -7.10 26.73 4.39
CA PRO A 82 -7.58 25.36 4.29
C PRO A 82 -7.53 24.58 5.60
N LEU A 83 -6.54 24.85 6.46
CA LEU A 83 -6.35 24.12 7.72
C LEU A 83 -7.44 24.41 8.75
N VAL A 84 -8.10 25.57 8.63
CA VAL A 84 -9.23 25.96 9.47
C VAL A 84 -10.54 25.60 8.79
N GLN A 85 -10.73 26.04 7.54
CA GLN A 85 -12.01 25.92 6.82
C GLN A 85 -12.36 24.49 6.41
N LEU A 86 -11.35 23.62 6.18
CA LEU A 86 -11.56 22.23 5.77
C LEU A 86 -11.25 21.23 6.90
N LYS A 87 -11.05 21.71 8.13
CA LYS A 87 -10.64 20.87 9.27
C LYS A 87 -11.59 19.69 9.51
N SER A 88 -12.89 19.89 9.33
CA SER A 88 -13.92 18.86 9.49
C SER A 88 -13.79 17.70 8.50
N PHE A 89 -13.22 17.94 7.31
CA PHE A 89 -13.03 16.91 6.29
C PHE A 89 -11.71 16.16 6.46
N ARG A 90 -10.84 16.56 7.39
CA ARG A 90 -9.58 15.86 7.61
C ARG A 90 -9.86 14.44 8.14
N PRO A 91 -9.33 13.39 7.51
CA PRO A 91 -9.48 12.04 8.01
C PRO A 91 -8.75 11.87 9.35
N ALA A 92 -9.23 10.91 10.15
CA ALA A 92 -8.49 10.44 11.31
C ALA A 92 -7.13 9.85 10.87
N PRO A 93 -6.09 9.87 11.73
CA PRO A 93 -4.79 9.30 11.40
C PRO A 93 -4.83 7.80 11.05
N LYS A 94 -5.85 7.06 11.51
CA LYS A 94 -6.06 5.65 11.21
C LYS A 94 -7.53 5.39 10.90
N HIS A 95 -7.79 4.66 9.82
CA HIS A 95 -9.10 4.12 9.52
C HIS A 95 -9.45 2.98 10.50
N GLU A 96 -10.74 2.76 10.79
CA GLU A 96 -11.19 1.68 11.68
C GLU A 96 -10.75 0.28 11.19
N LEU A 97 -10.74 0.07 9.87
CA LEU A 97 -10.28 -1.16 9.22
C LEU A 97 -8.75 -1.30 9.15
N CYS A 98 -7.96 -0.34 9.63
CA CYS A 98 -6.50 -0.35 9.49
C CYS A 98 -5.87 -1.63 10.07
N SER A 99 -6.30 -2.05 11.27
CA SER A 99 -5.80 -3.28 11.88
C SER A 99 -6.10 -4.53 11.05
N SER A 100 -7.33 -4.62 10.50
CA SER A 100 -7.74 -5.72 9.63
C SER A 100 -6.95 -5.74 8.33
N ILE A 101 -6.75 -4.58 7.69
CA ILE A 101 -5.94 -4.44 6.47
C ILE A 101 -4.49 -4.86 6.73
N VAL A 102 -3.91 -4.47 7.87
CA VAL A 102 -2.53 -4.89 8.24
C VAL A 102 -2.46 -6.40 8.45
N TYR A 103 -3.47 -6.98 9.12
CA TYR A 103 -3.55 -8.42 9.32
C TYR A 103 -3.66 -9.18 7.99
N GLU A 104 -4.56 -8.78 7.09
CA GLU A 104 -4.70 -9.41 5.78
C GLU A 104 -3.48 -9.17 4.88
N SER A 105 -2.78 -8.03 5.04
CA SER A 105 -1.51 -7.78 4.35
C SER A 105 -0.45 -8.81 4.76
N LYS A 106 -0.45 -9.23 6.04
CA LYS A 106 0.42 -10.30 6.51
C LYS A 106 0.12 -11.62 5.80
N ARG A 107 -1.16 -11.97 5.61
CA ARG A 107 -1.57 -13.20 4.91
C ARG A 107 -1.13 -13.19 3.44
N VAL A 108 -1.26 -12.05 2.75
CA VAL A 108 -0.75 -11.87 1.38
C VAL A 108 0.78 -12.01 1.32
N VAL A 109 1.51 -11.48 2.30
CA VAL A 109 2.97 -11.69 2.38
C VAL A 109 3.31 -13.15 2.64
N ASP A 110 2.58 -13.83 3.51
CA ASP A 110 2.82 -15.23 3.85
C ASP A 110 2.54 -16.16 2.64
N SER A 111 1.68 -15.76 1.71
CA SER A 111 1.45 -16.48 0.44
C SER A 111 2.36 -16.04 -0.71
N SER A 112 3.18 -15.00 -0.53
CA SER A 112 4.12 -14.52 -1.56
C SER A 112 5.32 -15.47 -1.71
N LYS A 113 5.88 -15.52 -2.92
CA LYS A 113 7.05 -16.35 -3.21
C LYS A 113 8.29 -15.49 -3.39
N LEU A 114 9.32 -15.71 -2.57
CA LEU A 114 10.65 -15.19 -2.84
C LEU A 114 11.26 -15.99 -4.00
N LEU A 115 11.38 -15.37 -5.18
CA LEU A 115 11.91 -16.01 -6.38
C LEU A 115 13.42 -15.99 -6.42
N LEU A 116 14.00 -14.86 -6.04
CA LEU A 116 15.44 -14.64 -6.05
C LEU A 116 15.82 -13.78 -4.86
N ARG A 117 16.94 -14.10 -4.25
CA ARG A 117 17.63 -13.22 -3.32
C ARG A 117 19.11 -13.33 -3.56
N GLU A 118 19.76 -12.21 -3.79
CA GLU A 118 21.17 -12.10 -4.05
C GLU A 118 21.78 -11.15 -3.03
N ILE A 119 22.93 -11.51 -2.47
CA ILE A 119 23.67 -10.66 -1.54
C ILE A 119 25.14 -10.67 -1.95
N ASN A 120 25.72 -9.49 -2.21
CA ASN A 120 27.12 -9.29 -2.61
C ASN A 120 27.56 -10.17 -3.79
N GLY A 121 26.74 -10.24 -4.84
CA GLY A 121 26.92 -11.05 -6.04
C GLY A 121 26.60 -12.54 -5.88
N LYS A 122 26.10 -12.98 -4.72
CA LYS A 122 25.84 -14.41 -4.45
C LYS A 122 24.36 -14.68 -4.22
N LEU A 123 23.79 -15.55 -5.07
CA LEU A 123 22.45 -16.08 -4.88
C LEU A 123 22.33 -16.81 -3.53
N GLN A 124 21.23 -16.56 -2.85
CA GLN A 124 20.85 -17.16 -1.58
C GLN A 124 19.70 -18.13 -1.86
N ASN A 125 19.92 -19.42 -1.59
CA ASN A 125 18.88 -20.46 -1.64
C ASN A 125 17.92 -20.34 -0.44
#